data_AF-A0A1W0VUY3-F1
#
_entry.id   AF-A0A1W0VUY3-F1
#
_cell.length_a   1.000
_cell.length_b   1.000
_cell.length_c   1.000
_cell.angle_alpha   90.00
_cell.angle_beta   90.00
_cell.angle_gamma   90.00
#
_symmetry.space_group_name_H-M   'P 1'
#
loop_
_entity.id
_entity.type
_entity.pdbx_description
1 polymer ?
#
loop_
_entity_poly.entity_id
_entity_poly.type
_entity_poly.pdbx_seq_one_letter_code
_entity_poly.pdbx_strand_id
1 'polypeptide(L)'
;MATVAASERVPHLEPISNEARESEQFVGFINHYPSGPWGAKCFACRLLSPPPFVRETWSWYNNNPEITAYGVGGGGSHVCISVQGVGTYCLDTADHRWSQVGKWTLPFHGKVEYVPELKLWFGLSGDSRHLAAADLSDMDSQPQLVGGPWKELDPPDAWKECKDPQFVSLGSGRFCIARFFQQAAGSAGDQAINENVVAVFTGLEVNSSGTAGKVELQMAPHRSRRVNNTSIETLF
;
A
#
# COMPACT_ATOMS: atom_id res chain seq x y z
N MET A 1 -8.00 23.36 -1.87
CA MET A 1 -7.51 22.17 -1.14
C MET A 1 -6.92 21.24 -2.18
N ALA A 2 -5.64 20.88 -2.02
CA ALA A 2 -4.98 19.98 -2.93
C ALA A 2 -5.11 18.54 -2.43
N THR A 3 -5.47 17.60 -3.31
CA THR A 3 -5.55 16.18 -2.95
C THR A 3 -4.27 15.50 -3.39
N VAL A 4 -3.61 14.80 -2.48
CA VAL A 4 -2.38 14.05 -2.77
C VAL A 4 -2.71 12.58 -2.92
N ALA A 5 -2.31 11.99 -4.05
CA ALA A 5 -2.37 10.56 -4.29
C ALA A 5 -0.96 10.03 -4.53
N ALA A 6 -0.57 8.96 -3.86
CA ALA A 6 0.66 8.23 -4.13
C ALA A 6 0.30 6.93 -4.86
N SER A 7 0.97 6.69 -5.99
CA SER A 7 0.88 5.42 -6.72
C SER A 7 2.26 4.82 -6.87
N GLU A 8 2.33 3.52 -6.64
CA GLU A 8 3.46 2.69 -7.04
C GLU A 8 3.55 2.66 -8.57
N ARG A 9 4.74 2.86 -9.12
CA ARG A 9 5.07 2.45 -10.49
C ARG A 9 5.56 1.01 -10.41
N VAL A 10 5.44 0.26 -11.53
CA VAL A 10 5.89 -1.15 -11.62
C VAL A 10 7.16 -1.34 -10.80
N PRO A 11 7.18 -2.24 -9.79
CA PRO A 11 8.27 -2.32 -8.81
C PRO A 11 9.56 -2.67 -9.54
N HIS A 12 10.30 -1.63 -9.88
CA HIS A 12 11.64 -1.71 -10.41
C HIS A 12 12.54 -1.09 -9.35
N LEU A 13 13.64 -1.78 -9.06
CA LEU A 13 14.65 -1.28 -8.13
C LEU A 13 15.14 0.09 -8.62
N GLU A 14 15.31 1.05 -7.70
CA GLU A 14 15.89 2.35 -8.06
C GLU A 14 17.27 2.13 -8.69
N PRO A 15 17.52 2.61 -9.92
CA PRO A 15 18.82 2.45 -10.56
C PRO A 15 19.88 3.30 -9.85
N ILE A 16 21.06 2.74 -9.65
CA ILE A 16 22.22 3.46 -9.10
C ILE A 16 22.61 4.55 -10.10
N SER A 17 22.36 5.82 -9.75
CA SER A 17 22.57 6.98 -10.61
C SER A 17 23.21 8.14 -9.82
N ASN A 18 24.22 8.79 -10.41
CA ASN A 18 24.82 10.02 -9.88
C ASN A 18 24.10 11.30 -10.35
N GLU A 19 23.12 11.18 -11.24
CA GLU A 19 22.29 12.31 -11.66
C GLU A 19 21.11 12.46 -10.70
N ALA A 20 20.62 13.70 -10.53
CA ALA A 20 19.41 14.01 -9.77
C ALA A 20 18.19 13.39 -10.47
N ARG A 21 17.97 12.10 -10.24
CA ARG A 21 16.87 11.35 -10.83
C ARG A 21 15.66 11.37 -9.91
N GLU A 22 14.51 11.41 -10.56
CA GLU A 22 13.20 11.17 -9.96
C GLU A 22 13.16 9.73 -9.42
N SER A 23 12.31 9.47 -8.41
CA SER A 23 12.08 8.08 -7.98
C SER A 23 11.35 7.32 -9.08
N GLU A 24 11.90 6.20 -9.51
CA GLU A 24 11.24 5.27 -10.43
C GLU A 24 10.19 4.40 -9.72
N GLN A 25 10.25 4.29 -8.39
CA GLN A 25 9.34 3.46 -7.59
C GLN A 25 7.98 4.13 -7.35
N PHE A 26 7.91 5.46 -7.15
CA PHE A 26 6.66 6.14 -6.81
C PHE A 26 6.46 7.47 -7.54
N VAL A 27 5.18 7.72 -7.87
CA VAL A 27 4.73 9.05 -8.28
C VAL A 27 3.67 9.51 -7.31
N GLY A 28 3.94 10.62 -6.65
CA GLY A 28 2.88 11.40 -6.02
C GLY A 28 2.29 12.39 -7.01
N PHE A 29 0.97 12.54 -6.96
CA PHE A 29 0.23 13.51 -7.73
C PHE A 29 -0.39 14.52 -6.77
N ILE A 30 -0.12 15.81 -6.97
CA ILE A 30 -0.79 16.89 -6.23
C ILE A 30 -1.88 17.48 -7.13
N ASN A 31 -3.14 17.27 -6.78
CA ASN A 31 -4.25 17.88 -7.51
C ASN A 31 -4.42 19.35 -7.09
N HIS A 32 -4.29 20.30 -8.01
CA HIS A 32 -4.53 21.72 -7.73
C HIS A 32 -5.80 22.19 -8.45
N TYR A 33 -6.75 22.77 -7.72
CA TYR A 33 -7.89 23.45 -8.33
C TYR A 33 -7.50 24.91 -8.62
N PRO A 34 -7.29 25.33 -9.88
CA PRO A 34 -7.08 26.74 -10.17
C PRO A 34 -8.37 27.52 -9.90
N SER A 35 -8.34 28.42 -8.92
CA SER A 35 -9.40 29.40 -8.69
C SER A 35 -9.31 30.49 -9.77
N GLY A 36 -9.90 30.24 -10.94
CA GLY A 36 -10.07 31.21 -12.01
C GLY A 36 -11.55 31.36 -12.37
N PRO A 37 -12.02 32.58 -12.72
CA PRO A 37 -13.45 32.85 -12.93
C PRO A 37 -14.06 32.11 -14.15
N TRP A 38 -13.23 31.46 -14.97
CA TRP A 38 -13.59 30.72 -16.18
C TRP A 38 -12.88 29.35 -16.25
N GLY A 39 -12.57 28.75 -15.09
CA GLY A 39 -11.71 27.56 -15.00
C GLY A 39 -12.46 26.25 -15.31
N ALA A 40 -12.17 25.65 -16.47
CA ALA A 40 -12.29 24.20 -16.58
C ALA A 40 -11.48 23.56 -15.44
N LYS A 41 -12.00 22.48 -14.82
CA LYS A 41 -11.26 21.70 -13.81
C LYS A 41 -10.04 21.09 -14.51
N CYS A 42 -8.91 21.77 -14.49
CA CYS A 42 -7.67 21.27 -15.06
C CYS A 42 -6.91 20.46 -14.00
N PHE A 43 -6.66 19.20 -14.29
CA PHE A 43 -5.80 18.34 -13.48
C PHE A 43 -4.34 18.63 -13.84
N ALA A 44 -3.56 19.15 -12.90
CA ALA A 44 -2.13 19.31 -13.06
C ALA A 44 -1.41 18.26 -12.24
N CYS A 45 -0.91 17.20 -12.88
CA CYS A 45 -0.07 16.20 -12.23
C CYS A 45 1.34 16.75 -12.02
N ARG A 46 1.76 16.90 -10.76
CA ARG A 46 3.14 17.25 -10.40
C ARG A 46 3.77 16.14 -9.58
N LEU A 47 4.98 15.75 -9.97
CA LEU A 47 5.83 14.80 -9.25
C LEU A 47 6.27 15.40 -7.89
N LEU A 48 6.34 14.55 -6.87
CA LEU A 48 6.91 14.92 -5.57
C LEU A 48 8.43 15.01 -5.67
N SER A 49 9.04 15.82 -4.81
CA SER A 49 10.50 15.83 -4.65
C SER A 49 10.97 14.42 -4.26
N PRO A 50 12.08 13.92 -4.81
CA PRO A 50 12.57 12.59 -4.45
C PRO A 50 12.99 12.57 -2.97
N PRO A 51 12.77 11.46 -2.27
CA PRO A 51 13.24 11.29 -0.90
C PRO A 51 14.76 11.46 -0.76
N PRO A 52 15.28 11.85 0.41
CA PRO A 52 16.71 12.13 0.60
C PRO A 52 17.62 10.94 0.28
N PHE A 53 17.18 9.71 0.60
CA PHE A 53 17.97 8.48 0.40
C PHE A 53 18.29 8.21 -1.08
N VAL A 54 17.48 8.72 -2.02
CA VAL A 54 17.75 8.57 -3.47
C VAL A 54 19.03 9.30 -3.88
N ARG A 55 19.42 10.34 -3.13
CA ARG A 55 20.62 11.15 -3.41
C ARG A 55 21.88 10.59 -2.75
N GLU A 56 21.69 9.72 -1.79
CA GLU A 56 22.76 9.02 -1.14
C GLU A 56 22.90 7.71 -1.91
N THR A 57 23.67 7.66 -3.00
CA THR A 57 23.83 6.44 -3.84
C THR A 57 25.17 5.73 -3.62
N TRP A 58 26.14 6.40 -3.00
CA TRP A 58 27.51 5.90 -2.82
C TRP A 58 27.68 4.87 -1.66
N SER A 59 26.73 4.72 -0.74
CA SER A 59 26.72 3.68 0.30
C SER A 59 25.88 2.44 -0.06
N TRP A 60 25.31 2.34 -1.27
CA TRP A 60 24.32 1.33 -1.69
C TRP A 60 24.92 0.30 -2.67
N TYR A 61 26.26 0.23 -2.76
CA TYR A 61 27.01 -0.57 -3.74
C TYR A 61 26.60 -2.05 -3.85
N ASN A 62 25.88 -2.61 -2.87
CA ASN A 62 25.39 -4.00 -2.88
C ASN A 62 23.88 -4.15 -2.58
N ASN A 63 23.14 -3.08 -2.29
CA ASN A 63 21.71 -3.15 -1.93
C ASN A 63 20.97 -1.91 -2.43
N ASN A 64 20.09 -2.10 -3.41
CA ASN A 64 19.20 -1.03 -3.86
C ASN A 64 18.11 -0.80 -2.79
N PRO A 65 17.82 0.46 -2.42
CA PRO A 65 16.80 0.75 -1.44
C PRO A 65 15.42 0.37 -2.00
N GLU A 66 14.67 -0.42 -1.24
CA GLU A 66 13.30 -0.81 -1.58
C GLU A 66 12.31 -0.10 -0.66
N ILE A 67 11.38 0.65 -1.24
CA ILE A 67 10.25 1.18 -0.47
C ILE A 67 9.34 0.01 -0.12
N THR A 68 9.22 -0.25 1.16
CA THR A 68 8.43 -1.36 1.70
C THR A 68 7.02 -0.95 2.04
N ALA A 69 6.79 0.30 2.45
CA ALA A 69 5.45 0.79 2.75
C ALA A 69 5.30 2.28 2.42
N TYR A 70 4.09 2.72 2.12
CA TYR A 70 3.79 4.12 1.88
C TYR A 70 2.34 4.47 2.25
N GLY A 71 2.09 5.70 2.67
CA GLY A 71 0.76 6.17 3.04
C GLY A 71 0.62 7.68 2.95
N VAL A 72 -0.61 8.15 2.80
CA VAL A 72 -0.94 9.58 2.78
C VAL A 72 -1.75 9.92 4.03
N GLY A 73 -1.25 10.85 4.83
CA GLY A 73 -1.80 11.24 6.12
C GLY A 73 -2.33 12.67 6.15
N GLY A 74 -3.05 13.00 7.23
CA GLY A 74 -3.52 14.36 7.52
C GLY A 74 -4.35 14.98 6.40
N GLY A 75 -5.20 14.20 5.74
CA GLY A 75 -6.02 14.66 4.61
C GLY A 75 -5.24 15.04 3.35
N GLY A 76 -4.03 14.49 3.18
CA GLY A 76 -3.16 14.81 2.05
C GLY A 76 -2.03 15.79 2.38
N SER A 77 -1.92 16.24 3.64
CA SER A 77 -0.85 17.15 4.07
C SER A 77 0.51 16.46 4.17
N HIS A 78 0.54 15.15 4.41
CA HIS A 78 1.78 14.41 4.62
C HIS A 78 1.79 13.13 3.76
N VAL A 79 2.94 12.81 3.19
CA VAL A 79 3.20 11.50 2.56
C VAL A 79 4.30 10.81 3.34
N CYS A 80 4.07 9.61 3.85
CA CYS A 80 5.08 8.84 4.56
C CYS A 80 5.47 7.61 3.77
N ILE A 81 6.76 7.28 3.77
CA ILE A 81 7.34 6.12 3.10
C ILE A 81 8.32 5.42 4.05
N SER A 82 8.37 4.10 3.98
CA SER A 82 9.37 3.27 4.67
C SER A 82 10.26 2.58 3.66
N VAL A 83 11.56 2.60 3.92
CA VAL A 83 12.58 2.06 3.01
C VAL A 83 13.41 1.02 3.75
N GLN A 84 13.47 -0.18 3.17
CA GLN A 84 14.15 -1.32 3.77
C GLN A 84 15.62 -0.99 4.02
N GLY A 85 16.08 -1.22 5.27
CA GLY A 85 17.46 -0.97 5.68
C GLY A 85 17.86 0.51 5.80
N VAL A 86 16.96 1.46 5.48
CA VAL A 86 17.25 2.91 5.53
C VAL A 86 16.43 3.60 6.62
N GLY A 87 15.11 3.40 6.64
CA GLY A 87 14.21 3.99 7.63
C GLY A 87 12.93 4.58 7.04
N THR A 88 12.20 5.32 7.86
CA THR A 88 10.91 5.93 7.52
C THR A 88 11.06 7.44 7.39
N TYR A 89 10.49 8.00 6.33
CA TYR A 89 10.52 9.42 5.99
C TYR A 89 9.11 9.93 5.76
N CYS A 90 8.83 11.17 6.15
CA CYS A 90 7.60 11.85 5.77
C CYS A 90 7.93 13.15 5.03
N LEU A 91 7.15 13.41 3.99
CA LEU A 91 7.14 14.62 3.20
C LEU A 91 6.02 15.51 3.70
N ASP A 92 6.37 16.72 4.12
CA ASP A 92 5.40 17.80 4.23
C ASP A 92 5.07 18.31 2.81
N THR A 93 3.79 18.23 2.44
CA THR A 93 3.34 18.59 1.09
C THR A 93 3.17 20.10 0.89
N ALA A 94 3.10 20.88 1.97
CA ALA A 94 3.07 22.34 1.91
C ALA A 94 4.49 22.90 1.75
N ASP A 95 5.44 22.38 2.52
CA ASP A 95 6.85 22.83 2.49
C ASP A 95 7.70 22.08 1.45
N HIS A 96 7.14 21.04 0.82
CA HIS A 96 7.83 20.12 -0.11
C HIS A 96 9.13 19.53 0.46
N ARG A 97 9.17 19.34 1.79
CA ARG A 97 10.37 18.95 2.52
C ARG A 97 10.23 17.58 3.17
N TRP A 98 11.21 16.74 2.93
CA TRP A 98 11.33 15.44 3.58
C TRP A 98 12.01 15.57 4.95
N SER A 99 11.50 14.81 5.92
CA SER A 99 12.13 14.59 7.22
C SER A 99 12.19 13.09 7.52
N GLN A 100 13.33 12.62 8.01
CA GLN A 100 13.43 11.26 8.54
C GLN A 100 12.70 11.20 9.88
N VAL A 101 11.74 10.30 9.97
CA VAL A 101 10.94 10.06 11.19
C VAL A 101 11.66 9.07 12.09
N GLY A 102 12.28 8.03 11.51
CA GLY A 102 13.02 7.06 12.29
C GLY A 102 13.87 6.12 11.46
N LYS A 103 14.86 5.49 12.10
CA LYS A 103 15.71 4.43 11.52
C LYS A 103 15.06 3.05 11.66
N TRP A 104 13.76 3.00 11.43
CA TRP A 104 12.92 1.80 11.48
C TRP A 104 11.94 1.85 10.31
N THR A 105 11.36 0.71 9.94
CA THR A 105 10.35 0.60 8.88
C THR A 105 8.97 0.34 9.48
N LEU A 106 7.92 0.86 8.83
CA LEU A 106 6.54 0.55 9.18
C LEU A 106 6.30 -0.97 9.12
N PRO A 107 5.40 -1.51 9.96
CA PRO A 107 5.10 -2.96 10.00
C PRO A 107 4.20 -3.42 8.84
N PHE A 108 4.26 -2.73 7.70
CA PHE A 108 3.39 -2.95 6.54
C PHE A 108 4.19 -3.22 5.27
N HIS A 109 3.49 -3.69 4.25
CA HIS A 109 3.95 -3.82 2.89
C HIS A 109 3.00 -3.09 1.93
N GLY A 110 3.57 -2.29 1.02
CA GLY A 110 2.84 -1.50 0.04
C GLY A 110 2.06 -0.35 0.66
N LYS A 111 0.84 -0.11 0.16
CA LYS A 111 0.00 1.00 0.59
C LYS A 111 -0.42 0.83 2.05
N VAL A 112 -0.62 1.96 2.74
CA VAL A 112 -1.22 2.06 4.07
C VAL A 112 -2.26 3.17 4.05
N GLU A 113 -3.41 2.96 4.69
CA GLU A 113 -4.55 3.87 4.67
C GLU A 113 -5.07 4.13 6.09
N TYR A 114 -5.25 5.41 6.43
CA TYR A 114 -5.86 5.81 7.70
C TYR A 114 -7.37 5.67 7.65
N VAL A 115 -7.95 5.00 8.65
CA VAL A 115 -9.40 4.80 8.78
C VAL A 115 -9.91 5.58 10.00
N PRO A 116 -10.53 6.76 9.79
CA PRO A 116 -10.93 7.66 10.88
C PRO A 116 -11.91 7.05 11.88
N GLU A 117 -12.80 6.17 11.42
CA GLU A 117 -13.81 5.51 12.26
C GLU A 117 -13.18 4.57 13.30
N LEU A 118 -12.04 3.96 12.94
CA LEU A 118 -11.27 3.08 13.81
C LEU A 118 -10.08 3.80 14.45
N LYS A 119 -9.78 5.03 14.00
CA LYS A 119 -8.62 5.86 14.41
C LYS A 119 -7.28 5.14 14.28
N LEU A 120 -7.17 4.26 13.28
CA LEU A 120 -6.00 3.41 13.07
C LEU A 120 -5.59 3.41 11.61
N TRP A 121 -4.35 3.02 11.37
CA TRP A 121 -3.81 2.81 10.04
C TRP A 121 -3.90 1.34 9.68
N PHE A 122 -4.36 1.07 8.46
CA PHE A 122 -4.53 -0.27 7.93
C PHE A 122 -3.62 -0.46 6.72
N GLY A 123 -3.05 -1.64 6.63
CA GLY A 123 -2.19 -2.05 5.53
C GLY A 123 -2.03 -3.55 5.52
N LEU A 124 -1.38 -4.07 4.48
CA LEU A 124 -0.96 -5.47 4.45
C LEU A 124 0.31 -5.61 5.29
N SER A 125 0.42 -6.64 6.12
CA SER A 125 1.56 -6.81 7.00
C SER A 125 2.86 -7.09 6.24
N GLY A 126 3.98 -6.61 6.79
CA GLY A 126 5.31 -6.77 6.21
C GLY A 126 5.80 -8.22 6.10
N ASP A 127 5.20 -9.15 6.83
CA ASP A 127 5.59 -10.56 6.91
C ASP A 127 4.65 -11.48 6.10
N SER A 128 3.36 -11.49 6.44
CA SER A 128 2.37 -12.42 5.89
C SER A 128 1.48 -11.80 4.82
N ARG A 129 1.64 -10.50 4.51
CA ARG A 129 0.80 -9.79 3.54
C ARG A 129 -0.70 -9.92 3.83
N HIS A 130 -1.07 -9.99 5.11
CA HIS A 130 -2.46 -10.04 5.56
C HIS A 130 -2.87 -8.68 6.11
N LEU A 131 -4.16 -8.36 6.06
CA LEU A 131 -4.62 -7.08 6.62
C LEU A 131 -4.26 -6.99 8.09
N ALA A 132 -3.66 -5.88 8.48
CA ALA A 132 -3.29 -5.58 9.85
C ALA A 132 -3.56 -4.10 10.15
N ALA A 133 -3.57 -3.78 11.43
CA ALA A 133 -3.76 -2.42 11.92
C ALA A 133 -2.59 -2.00 12.82
N ALA A 134 -2.18 -0.75 12.72
CA ALA A 134 -1.18 -0.13 13.60
C ALA A 134 -1.68 1.26 14.04
N ASP A 135 -1.27 1.66 15.24
CA ASP A 135 -1.36 3.05 15.67
C ASP A 135 -0.10 3.78 15.20
N LEU A 136 -0.27 4.78 14.31
CA LEU A 136 0.83 5.60 13.83
C LEU A 136 0.80 7.04 14.39
N SER A 137 0.13 7.26 15.53
CA SER A 137 0.09 8.56 16.19
C SER A 137 1.40 8.91 16.92
N ASP A 138 2.10 7.90 17.44
CA ASP A 138 3.43 8.02 18.07
C ASP A 138 4.49 7.35 17.17
N MET A 139 5.34 8.18 16.57
CA MET A 139 6.43 7.76 15.69
C MET A 139 7.82 7.96 16.32
N ASP A 140 7.92 8.18 17.63
CA ASP A 140 9.22 8.28 18.31
C ASP A 140 9.93 6.92 18.37
N SER A 141 9.18 5.82 18.21
CA SER A 141 9.68 4.46 18.15
C SER A 141 9.02 3.65 17.03
N GLN A 142 9.51 2.42 16.78
CA GLN A 142 8.96 1.58 15.73
C GLN A 142 7.52 1.15 16.06
N PRO A 143 6.53 1.49 15.21
CA PRO A 143 5.13 1.16 15.45
C PRO A 143 4.91 -0.34 15.44
N GLN A 144 4.08 -0.81 16.35
CA GLN A 144 3.69 -2.22 16.44
C GLN A 144 2.28 -2.40 15.88
N LEU A 145 2.01 -3.60 15.37
CA LEU A 145 0.65 -3.97 15.00
C LEU A 145 -0.21 -4.07 16.26
N VAL A 146 -1.35 -3.39 16.25
CA VAL A 146 -2.37 -3.41 17.31
C VAL A 146 -3.57 -4.29 16.96
N GLY A 147 -3.61 -4.81 15.72
CA GLY A 147 -4.60 -5.76 15.25
C GLY A 147 -4.11 -6.53 14.02
N GLY A 148 -4.62 -7.75 13.86
CA GLY A 148 -4.15 -8.68 12.83
C GLY A 148 -2.74 -9.21 13.13
N PRO A 149 -2.02 -9.71 12.11
CA PRO A 149 -2.47 -9.92 10.74
C PRO A 149 -3.65 -10.91 10.65
N TRP A 150 -4.68 -10.57 9.86
CA TRP A 150 -5.86 -11.41 9.70
C TRP A 150 -5.87 -12.13 8.34
N LYS A 151 -5.84 -13.45 8.38
CA LYS A 151 -6.00 -14.30 7.19
C LYS A 151 -7.45 -14.26 6.71
N GLU A 152 -7.67 -13.76 5.51
CA GLU A 152 -9.00 -13.59 4.90
C GLU A 152 -9.39 -14.71 3.93
N LEU A 153 -8.42 -15.48 3.44
CA LEU A 153 -8.61 -16.50 2.41
C LEU A 153 -7.66 -17.68 2.63
N ASP A 154 -8.21 -18.88 2.48
CA ASP A 154 -7.47 -20.14 2.35
C ASP A 154 -7.57 -20.61 0.89
N PRO A 155 -6.62 -20.24 0.01
CA PRO A 155 -6.67 -20.67 -1.38
C PRO A 155 -6.38 -22.19 -1.49
N PRO A 156 -6.87 -22.87 -2.55
CA PRO A 156 -6.51 -24.25 -2.81
C PRO A 156 -5.00 -24.45 -2.95
N ASP A 157 -4.45 -25.57 -2.48
CA ASP A 157 -3.00 -25.85 -2.51
C ASP A 157 -2.35 -25.76 -3.89
N ALA A 158 -3.13 -26.01 -4.95
CA ALA A 158 -2.66 -25.95 -6.34
C ALA A 158 -2.46 -24.50 -6.85
N TRP A 159 -2.90 -23.50 -6.10
CA TRP A 159 -2.84 -22.09 -6.49
C TRP A 159 -1.61 -21.44 -5.90
N LYS A 160 -0.87 -20.70 -6.73
CA LYS A 160 0.32 -19.96 -6.29
C LYS A 160 0.07 -18.47 -6.45
N GLU A 161 0.23 -17.70 -5.38
CA GLU A 161 0.17 -16.25 -5.45
C GLU A 161 1.31 -15.77 -6.38
N CYS A 162 0.96 -14.96 -7.38
CA CYS A 162 1.89 -14.56 -8.45
C CYS A 162 2.13 -13.06 -8.53
N LYS A 163 1.39 -12.25 -7.77
CA LYS A 163 1.57 -10.79 -7.65
C LYS A 163 1.26 -10.35 -6.23
N ASP A 164 1.78 -9.19 -5.83
CA ASP A 164 1.48 -8.63 -4.52
C ASP A 164 -0.01 -8.34 -4.35
N PRO A 165 -0.60 -8.72 -3.21
CA PRO A 165 -1.97 -8.40 -2.91
C PRO A 165 -2.17 -6.90 -2.80
N GLN A 166 -3.35 -6.44 -3.18
CA GLN A 166 -3.74 -5.04 -3.11
C GLN A 166 -4.93 -4.92 -2.15
N PHE A 167 -5.02 -3.82 -1.40
CA PHE A 167 -6.18 -3.55 -0.58
C PHE A 167 -6.67 -2.11 -0.73
N VAL A 168 -7.94 -1.90 -0.39
CA VAL A 168 -8.57 -0.58 -0.34
C VAL A 168 -9.55 -0.50 0.82
N SER A 169 -9.59 0.64 1.50
CA SER A 169 -10.67 0.98 2.43
C SER A 169 -11.93 1.37 1.66
N LEU A 170 -13.06 0.78 2.04
CA LEU A 170 -14.40 1.14 1.55
C LEU A 170 -15.14 2.05 2.54
N GLY A 171 -14.45 2.50 3.59
CA GLY A 171 -14.99 3.32 4.68
C GLY A 171 -15.79 2.50 5.69
N SER A 172 -15.97 3.09 6.89
CA SER A 172 -16.70 2.48 8.00
C SER A 172 -16.17 1.09 8.40
N GLY A 173 -14.84 0.93 8.45
CA GLY A 173 -14.20 -0.33 8.82
C GLY A 173 -14.32 -1.45 7.79
N ARG A 174 -14.79 -1.15 6.57
CA ARG A 174 -14.88 -2.12 5.47
C ARG A 174 -13.67 -2.03 4.56
N PHE A 175 -13.18 -3.18 4.11
CA PHE A 175 -12.03 -3.28 3.23
C PHE A 175 -12.32 -4.27 2.11
N CYS A 176 -11.60 -4.13 1.00
CA CYS A 176 -11.55 -5.13 -0.06
C CYS A 176 -10.09 -5.47 -0.33
N ILE A 177 -9.75 -6.75 -0.31
CA ILE A 177 -8.42 -7.26 -0.69
C ILE A 177 -8.55 -8.00 -2.01
N ALA A 178 -7.66 -7.71 -2.93
CA ALA A 178 -7.46 -8.44 -4.18
C ALA A 178 -6.16 -9.25 -4.09
N ARG A 179 -6.26 -10.58 -4.23
CA ARG A 179 -5.11 -11.49 -4.38
C ARG A 179 -5.06 -12.05 -5.79
N PHE A 180 -3.86 -12.34 -6.28
CA PHE A 180 -3.65 -12.81 -7.65
C PHE A 180 -2.96 -14.17 -7.64
N PHE A 181 -3.61 -15.18 -8.21
CA PHE A 181 -3.12 -16.55 -8.21
C PHE A 181 -2.91 -17.06 -9.63
N GLN A 182 -1.84 -17.81 -9.83
CA GLN A 182 -1.65 -18.66 -11.00
C GLN A 182 -2.15 -20.07 -10.69
N GLN A 183 -3.03 -20.60 -11.53
CA GLN A 183 -3.47 -21.99 -11.45
C GLN A 183 -2.50 -22.89 -12.22
N ALA A 184 -2.15 -24.06 -11.67
CA ALA A 184 -1.40 -25.06 -12.41
C ALA A 184 -2.20 -25.51 -13.64
N ALA A 185 -1.58 -25.45 -14.83
CA ALA A 185 -2.19 -25.94 -16.05
C ALA A 185 -2.39 -27.46 -15.94
N GLY A 186 -3.63 -27.92 -16.13
CA GLY A 186 -3.88 -29.34 -16.38
C GLY A 186 -3.10 -29.77 -17.63
N SER A 187 -2.59 -31.00 -17.64
CA SER A 187 -1.81 -31.57 -18.73
C SER A 187 -2.64 -31.68 -20.02
N ALA A 188 -2.72 -30.61 -20.80
CA ALA A 188 -3.19 -30.63 -22.16
C ALA A 188 -2.23 -29.75 -22.95
N GLY A 189 -1.39 -30.41 -23.74
CA GLY A 189 -0.48 -29.74 -24.65
C GLY A 189 -1.30 -28.94 -25.65
N ASP A 190 -1.23 -27.62 -25.53
CA ASP A 190 -1.33 -26.70 -26.65
C ASP A 190 -0.72 -25.37 -26.22
N GLN A 191 0.10 -24.83 -27.12
CA GLN A 191 0.84 -23.59 -26.93
C GLN A 191 -0.12 -22.39 -26.91
N ALA A 192 -0.67 -22.11 -25.74
CA ALA A 192 -1.21 -20.81 -25.40
C ALA A 192 -0.74 -20.47 -23.98
N ILE A 193 0.30 -19.64 -23.92
CA ILE A 193 0.78 -18.89 -22.74
C ILE A 193 -0.28 -17.85 -22.28
N ASN A 194 -1.55 -18.22 -22.28
CA ASN A 194 -2.55 -17.49 -21.52
C ASN A 194 -2.43 -17.95 -20.08
N GLU A 195 -1.64 -17.17 -19.34
CA GLU A 195 -1.57 -17.17 -17.90
C GLU A 195 -2.99 -17.26 -17.33
N ASN A 196 -3.37 -18.41 -16.77
CA ASN A 196 -4.61 -18.55 -15.99
C ASN A 196 -4.44 -17.84 -14.63
N VAL A 197 -4.21 -16.53 -14.70
CA VAL A 197 -4.17 -15.65 -13.55
C VAL A 197 -5.61 -15.36 -13.16
N VAL A 198 -5.88 -15.59 -11.89
CA VAL A 198 -7.18 -15.37 -11.29
C VAL A 198 -7.02 -14.36 -10.18
N ALA A 199 -7.87 -13.33 -10.22
CA ALA A 199 -8.00 -12.40 -9.11
C ALA A 199 -9.09 -12.90 -8.15
N VAL A 200 -8.80 -12.90 -6.85
CA VAL A 200 -9.78 -13.17 -5.80
C VAL A 200 -9.98 -11.92 -4.98
N PHE A 201 -11.21 -11.44 -4.92
CA PHE A 201 -11.62 -10.30 -4.13
C PHE A 201 -12.31 -10.79 -2.86
N THR A 202 -11.78 -10.40 -1.70
CA THR A 202 -12.36 -10.71 -0.39
C THR A 202 -12.72 -9.40 0.31
N GLY A 203 -14.00 -9.23 0.63
CA GLY A 203 -14.45 -8.13 1.49
C GLY A 203 -14.17 -8.47 2.95
N LEU A 204 -13.83 -7.47 3.75
CA LEU A 204 -13.59 -7.60 5.19
C LEU A 204 -14.32 -6.50 5.95
N GLU A 205 -14.84 -6.83 7.12
CA GLU A 205 -15.35 -5.88 8.11
C GLU A 205 -14.51 -5.95 9.37
N VAL A 206 -13.94 -4.82 9.79
CA VAL A 206 -13.22 -4.69 11.06
C VAL A 206 -14.01 -3.80 11.98
N ASN A 207 -14.38 -4.34 13.14
CA ASN A 207 -15.08 -3.62 14.18
C ASN A 207 -14.19 -3.49 15.41
N SER A 208 -14.26 -2.33 16.06
CA SER A 208 -13.66 -2.16 17.39
C SER A 208 -14.71 -2.52 18.44
N SER A 209 -14.36 -3.45 19.31
CA SER A 209 -15.13 -3.82 20.49
C SER A 209 -14.25 -3.58 21.71
N GLY A 210 -14.76 -2.92 22.74
CA GLY A 210 -13.94 -2.62 23.91
C GLY A 210 -14.68 -1.81 24.95
N THR A 211 -14.50 -2.18 26.21
CA THR A 211 -14.77 -1.30 27.35
C THR A 211 -13.50 -0.51 27.68
N ALA A 212 -13.67 0.66 28.30
CA ALA A 212 -12.63 1.67 28.50
C ALA A 212 -11.25 1.07 28.85
N GLY A 213 -10.30 1.17 27.92
CA GLY A 213 -8.89 0.84 28.11
C GLY A 213 -8.34 -0.33 27.27
N LYS A 214 -9.20 -1.17 26.67
CA LYS A 214 -8.75 -2.26 25.78
C LYS A 214 -9.56 -2.25 24.48
N VAL A 215 -8.96 -1.73 23.41
CA VAL A 215 -9.55 -1.82 22.06
C VAL A 215 -9.24 -3.21 21.52
N GLU A 216 -10.26 -4.02 21.33
CA GLU A 216 -10.17 -5.33 20.69
C GLU A 216 -10.76 -5.23 19.28
N LEU A 217 -9.93 -5.45 18.27
CA LEU A 217 -10.34 -5.42 16.88
C LEU A 217 -10.79 -6.82 16.45
N GLN A 218 -12.02 -6.92 15.97
CA GLN A 218 -12.57 -8.14 15.41
C GLN A 218 -12.71 -8.00 13.91
N MET A 219 -12.21 -8.99 13.16
CA MET A 219 -12.28 -9.05 11.70
C MET A 219 -13.27 -10.15 11.30
N ALA A 220 -14.19 -9.82 10.39
CA ALA A 220 -15.08 -10.78 9.75
C ALA A 220 -14.87 -10.76 8.21
N PRO A 221 -14.49 -11.89 7.59
CA PRO A 221 -14.40 -11.99 6.15
C PRO A 221 -15.78 -12.20 5.52
N HIS A 222 -16.03 -11.55 4.39
CA HIS A 222 -17.16 -11.82 3.52
C HIS A 222 -16.81 -12.87 2.47
N ARG A 223 -17.82 -13.36 1.75
CA ARG A 223 -17.63 -14.32 0.66
C ARG A 223 -16.71 -13.74 -0.42
N SER A 224 -15.69 -14.52 -0.77
CA SER A 224 -14.74 -14.16 -1.81
C SER A 224 -15.34 -14.34 -3.20
N ARG A 225 -14.96 -13.46 -4.14
CA ARG A 225 -15.31 -13.58 -5.55
C ARG A 225 -14.07 -13.75 -6.39
N ARG A 226 -14.10 -14.76 -7.24
CA ARG A 226 -13.11 -15.09 -8.23
C ARG A 226 -13.39 -14.34 -9.52
N VAL A 227 -12.38 -13.77 -10.14
CA VAL A 227 -12.47 -13.17 -11.46
C VAL A 227 -11.39 -13.78 -12.34
N ASN A 228 -11.82 -14.41 -13.42
CA ASN A 228 -10.93 -14.85 -14.50
C ASN A 228 -11.05 -13.87 -15.68
N ASN A 229 -10.21 -14.03 -16.70
CA ASN A 229 -10.08 -13.12 -17.84
C ASN A 229 -11.42 -12.76 -18.54
N THR A 230 -12.50 -13.52 -18.35
CA THR A 230 -13.79 -13.31 -19.02
C THR A 230 -15.04 -13.47 -18.14
N SER A 231 -14.92 -13.80 -16.84
CA SER A 231 -16.08 -14.07 -15.98
C SER A 231 -15.81 -13.91 -14.47
N ILE A 232 -16.86 -13.55 -13.74
CA ILE A 232 -16.87 -13.44 -12.27
C ILE A 232 -17.58 -14.69 -11.72
N GLU A 233 -16.90 -15.45 -10.88
CA GLU A 233 -17.41 -16.62 -10.18
C GLU A 233 -17.34 -16.41 -8.65
N THR A 234 -18.23 -17.04 -7.88
CA THR A 234 -18.20 -16.93 -6.41
C THR A 234 -17.41 -18.11 -5.83
N LEU A 235 -16.47 -17.86 -4.92
CA LEU A 235 -15.80 -18.90 -4.13
C LEU A 235 -16.56 -19.05 -2.81
N PHE A 236 -16.81 -20.30 -2.41
CA PHE A 236 -17.49 -20.65 -1.16
C PHE A 236 -16.48 -21.02 -0.09
#